data_AF-A0A8T0DWZ8-F1
#
_entry.id   AF-A0A8T0DWZ8-F1
#
_cell.length_a   1.000
_cell.length_b   1.000
_cell.length_c   1.000
_cell.angle_alpha   90.00
_cell.angle_beta   90.00
_cell.angle_gamma   90.00
#
_symmetry.space_group_name_H-M   'P 1'
#
loop_
_entity.id
_entity.type
_entity.pdbx_description
1 polymer ?
#
loop_
_entity_poly.entity_id
_entity_poly.type
_entity_poly.pdbx_seq_one_letter_code
_entity_poly.pdbx_strand_id
1 'polypeptide(L)'
;MIFFSGIAALAEVTSADLEYFHKMAECALVRTYDPETDFGKLASIMALMIIASMKLKTIVCAEYIHLMKMVPETASKISDAPSSTGRTSISQLVASLLLECSNAHNYLKNAAHLLIPVFQLACVNSLLPLETV
;
A
#
# COMPACT_ATOMS: atom_id res chain seq x y z
N MET A 1 -15.76 -15.59 -2.46
CA MET A 1 -15.92 -14.27 -3.10
C MET A 1 -15.26 -13.18 -2.26
N ILE A 2 -15.62 -13.00 -0.97
CA ILE A 2 -15.07 -11.94 -0.08
C ILE A 2 -13.54 -11.99 0.10
N PHE A 3 -12.95 -13.17 0.32
CA PHE A 3 -11.48 -13.30 0.43
C PHE A 3 -10.76 -12.74 -0.80
N PHE A 4 -11.17 -13.13 -2.01
CA PHE A 4 -10.57 -12.66 -3.25
C PHE A 4 -10.78 -11.15 -3.46
N SER A 5 -11.93 -10.61 -3.06
CA SER A 5 -12.17 -9.16 -3.05
C SER A 5 -11.22 -8.43 -2.09
N GLY A 6 -10.92 -9.02 -0.92
CA GLY A 6 -9.93 -8.46 0.02
C GLY A 6 -8.52 -8.45 -0.55
N ILE A 7 -8.11 -9.53 -1.23
CA ILE A 7 -6.82 -9.59 -1.95
C ILE A 7 -6.76 -8.53 -3.05
N ALA A 8 -7.80 -8.43 -3.88
CA ALA A 8 -7.87 -7.45 -4.94
C ALA A 8 -7.79 -6.01 -4.40
N ALA A 9 -8.55 -5.68 -3.35
CA ALA A 9 -8.52 -4.35 -2.74
C ALA A 9 -7.14 -3.99 -2.16
N LEU A 10 -6.46 -4.94 -1.50
CA LEU A 10 -5.09 -4.73 -1.02
C LEU A 10 -4.12 -4.52 -2.18
N ALA A 11 -4.25 -5.30 -3.26
CA ALA A 11 -3.41 -5.19 -4.44
C ALA A 11 -3.59 -3.82 -5.12
N GLU A 12 -4.84 -3.40 -5.36
CA GLU A 12 -5.19 -2.12 -6.01
C GLU A 12 -4.64 -0.91 -5.22
N VAL A 13 -4.88 -0.87 -3.91
CA VAL A 13 -4.36 0.21 -3.06
C VAL A 13 -2.84 0.21 -3.06
N THR A 14 -2.21 -0.96 -2.99
CA THR A 14 -0.74 -1.07 -2.99
C THR A 14 -0.15 -0.63 -4.32
N SER A 15 -0.72 -1.05 -5.46
CA SER A 15 -0.24 -0.65 -6.77
C SER A 15 -0.39 0.85 -6.98
N ALA A 16 -1.51 1.45 -6.56
CA ALA A 16 -1.72 2.88 -6.65
C ALA A 16 -0.66 3.65 -5.85
N ASP A 17 -0.37 3.26 -4.61
CA ASP A 17 0.65 3.91 -3.81
C ASP A 17 2.04 3.84 -4.45
N LEU A 18 2.40 2.67 -4.99
CA LEU A 18 3.69 2.48 -5.67
C LEU A 18 3.79 3.35 -6.93
N GLU A 19 2.71 3.48 -7.70
CA GLU A 19 2.64 4.36 -8.85
C GLU A 19 2.81 5.84 -8.44
N TYR A 20 2.12 6.28 -7.39
CA TYR A 20 2.26 7.64 -6.87
C TYR A 20 3.67 7.93 -6.39
N PHE A 21 4.31 6.97 -5.72
CA PHE A 21 5.69 7.10 -5.26
C PHE A 21 6.65 7.19 -6.44
N HIS A 22 6.46 6.36 -7.45
CA HIS A 22 7.25 6.44 -8.68
C HIS A 22 7.09 7.79 -9.37
N LYS A 23 5.84 8.26 -9.54
CA LYS A 23 5.58 9.55 -10.18
C LYS A 23 6.14 10.72 -9.39
N MET A 24 6.09 10.64 -8.06
CA MET A 24 6.71 11.62 -7.19
C MET A 24 8.23 11.64 -7.35
N ALA A 25 8.88 10.48 -7.47
CA ALA A 25 10.31 10.40 -7.73
C ALA A 25 10.68 11.08 -9.06
N GLU A 26 9.91 10.81 -10.13
CA GLU A 26 10.09 11.51 -11.41
C GLU A 26 9.94 13.02 -11.25
N CYS A 27 8.87 13.48 -10.59
CA CYS A 27 8.63 14.90 -10.37
C CYS A 27 9.72 15.57 -9.52
N ALA A 28 10.29 14.86 -8.56
CA ALA A 28 11.39 15.36 -7.74
C ALA A 28 12.69 15.52 -8.55
N LEU A 29 12.95 14.64 -9.52
CA LEU A 29 14.19 14.63 -10.31
C LEU A 29 14.12 15.46 -11.61
N VAL A 30 12.97 15.48 -12.28
CA VAL A 30 12.79 16.11 -13.60
C VAL A 30 12.42 17.60 -13.47
N ARG A 31 12.05 18.08 -12.28
CA ARG A 31 11.74 19.49 -12.06
C ARG A 31 12.91 20.36 -12.52
N THR A 32 12.67 21.21 -13.51
CA THR A 32 13.48 22.40 -13.74
C THR A 32 13.50 23.19 -12.44
N TYR A 33 14.69 23.37 -11.89
CA TYR A 33 14.96 23.93 -10.58
C TYR A 33 14.03 25.09 -10.20
N ASP A 34 13.12 24.82 -9.26
CA ASP A 34 12.44 25.87 -8.51
C ASP A 34 13.19 26.01 -7.17
N PRO A 35 14.05 27.05 -7.02
CA PRO A 35 14.86 27.25 -5.82
C PRO A 35 14.01 27.51 -4.57
N GLU A 36 12.70 27.79 -4.71
CA GLU A 36 11.77 27.95 -3.60
C GLU A 36 11.17 26.61 -3.13
N THR A 37 11.59 25.49 -3.69
CA THR A 37 11.08 24.16 -3.31
C THR A 37 11.51 23.79 -1.89
N ASP A 38 10.56 23.80 -0.96
CA ASP A 38 10.75 23.29 0.39
C ASP A 38 10.75 21.74 0.41
N PHE A 39 11.92 21.14 0.25
CA PHE A 39 12.13 19.70 0.32
C PHE A 39 11.79 19.12 1.70
N GLY A 40 11.91 19.89 2.79
CA GLY A 40 11.54 19.47 4.13
C GLY A 40 10.03 19.27 4.27
N LYS A 41 9.25 20.22 3.75
CA LYS A 41 7.80 20.11 3.66
C LYS A 41 7.37 18.96 2.75
N LEU A 42 8.02 18.78 1.60
CA LEU A 42 7.71 17.69 0.67
C LEU A 42 7.96 16.30 1.29
N ALA A 43 9.10 16.13 1.97
CA ALA A 43 9.42 14.91 2.71
C ALA A 43 8.40 14.64 3.84
N SER A 44 7.98 15.69 4.54
CA SER A 44 6.98 15.59 5.62
C SER A 44 5.61 15.17 5.11
N ILE A 45 5.14 15.75 4.00
CA ILE A 45 3.88 15.36 3.36
C ILE A 45 3.90 13.89 2.95
N MET A 46 5.00 13.45 2.35
CA MET A 46 5.13 12.06 1.93
C MET A 46 5.18 11.09 3.11
N ALA A 47 5.89 11.42 4.19
CA ALA A 47 5.88 10.61 5.40
C ALA A 47 4.43 10.42 5.93
N LEU A 48 3.63 11.48 5.93
CA LEU A 48 2.21 11.41 6.30
C LEU A 48 1.40 10.54 5.34
N MET A 49 1.63 10.64 4.02
CA MET A 49 0.96 9.80 3.02
C MET A 49 1.30 8.32 3.19
N ILE A 50 2.56 7.98 3.46
CA ILE A 50 3.00 6.60 3.73
C ILE A 50 2.28 6.07 4.97
N ILE A 51 2.27 6.83 6.07
CA ILE A 51 1.60 6.44 7.32
C ILE A 51 0.10 6.24 7.11
N ALA A 52 -0.56 7.17 6.40
CA ALA A 52 -1.98 7.07 6.08
C ALA A 52 -2.28 5.81 5.25
N SER A 53 -1.44 5.51 4.26
CA SER A 53 -1.61 4.36 3.37
C SER A 53 -1.36 3.03 4.09
N MET A 54 -0.41 2.97 5.04
CA MET A 54 -0.25 1.79 5.90
C MET A 54 -1.49 1.55 6.77
N LYS A 55 -2.04 2.62 7.37
CA LYS A 55 -3.27 2.53 8.17
C LYS A 55 -4.46 2.08 7.33
N LEU A 56 -4.62 2.62 6.12
CA LEU A 56 -5.67 2.23 5.20
C LEU A 56 -5.63 0.73 4.91
N LYS A 57 -4.46 0.17 4.58
CA LYS A 57 -4.31 -1.28 4.35
C LYS A 57 -4.70 -2.12 5.56
N THR A 58 -4.30 -1.70 6.76
CA THR A 58 -4.68 -2.38 8.00
C THR A 58 -6.20 -2.38 8.20
N ILE A 59 -6.85 -1.24 7.94
CA ILE A 59 -8.31 -1.10 8.06
C ILE A 59 -9.03 -1.95 7.01
N VAL A 60 -8.62 -1.89 5.74
CA VAL A 60 -9.18 -2.71 4.66
C VAL A 60 -9.06 -4.19 5.00
N CYS A 61 -7.88 -4.64 5.43
CA CYS A 61 -7.66 -6.02 5.85
C CYS A 61 -8.59 -6.42 7.01
N ALA A 62 -8.68 -5.60 8.05
CA ALA A 62 -9.55 -5.85 9.20
C ALA A 62 -11.03 -5.94 8.80
N GLU A 63 -11.50 -5.07 7.92
CA GLU A 63 -12.88 -5.06 7.42
C GLU A 63 -13.19 -6.35 6.65
N TYR A 64 -12.31 -6.78 5.74
CA TYR A 64 -12.51 -8.04 5.01
C TYR A 64 -12.44 -9.26 5.94
N ILE A 65 -11.59 -9.26 6.97
CA ILE A 65 -11.57 -10.30 8.00
C ILE A 65 -12.92 -10.34 8.75
N HIS A 66 -13.46 -9.18 9.11
CA HIS A 66 -14.75 -9.08 9.77
C HIS A 66 -15.87 -9.63 8.88
N LEU A 67 -15.95 -9.20 7.62
CA LEU A 67 -16.94 -9.69 6.65
C LEU A 67 -16.84 -11.21 6.44
N MET A 68 -15.62 -11.76 6.35
CA MET A 68 -15.41 -13.21 6.21
C MET A 68 -15.94 -14.01 7.41
N LYS A 69 -15.85 -13.44 8.63
CA LYS A 69 -16.34 -14.07 9.85
C LYS A 69 -17.86 -13.99 10.03
N MET A 70 -18.53 -13.03 9.38
CA MET A 70 -19.98 -12.86 9.44
C MET A 70 -20.77 -13.77 8.48
N VAL A 71 -20.13 -14.25 7.41
CA VAL A 71 -20.75 -15.13 6.40
C VAL A 71 -21.16 -16.53 6.91
N PRO A 72 -20.44 -17.22 7.82
CA PRO A 72 -20.86 -18.55 8.27
C PRO A 72 -22.16 -18.57 9.11
N GLU A 73 -22.55 -17.47 9.76
CA GLU A 73 -23.77 -17.45 10.59
C GLU A 73 -25.07 -17.41 9.78
N THR A 74 -25.01 -16.99 8.50
CA THR A 74 -26.19 -16.94 7.61
C THR A 74 -26.32 -18.16 6.69
N ALA A 75 -25.25 -18.93 6.47
CA ALA A 75 -25.27 -20.13 5.63
C ALA A 75 -25.58 -21.44 6.38
N SER A 76 -25.49 -21.44 7.72
CA SER A 76 -25.75 -22.62 8.57
C SER A 76 -27.22 -23.11 8.54
N LYS A 77 -28.15 -22.33 7.97
CA LYS A 77 -29.55 -22.76 7.80
C LYS A 77 -29.84 -23.49 6.49
N ILE A 78 -28.85 -23.67 5.60
CA ILE A 78 -29.04 -24.32 4.30
C ILE A 78 -27.81 -25.21 4.00
N SER A 79 -27.77 -26.43 4.52
CA SER A 79 -27.52 -27.65 3.73
C SER A 79 -27.06 -28.81 4.62
N ASP A 80 -27.96 -29.75 4.89
CA ASP A 80 -27.63 -31.16 4.95
C ASP A 80 -27.25 -31.62 3.53
N ALA A 81 -25.97 -31.55 3.18
CA ALA A 81 -25.44 -32.25 1.99
C ALA A 81 -23.94 -32.57 2.16
N PRO A 82 -23.53 -33.84 2.03
CA PRO A 82 -22.14 -34.23 2.16
C PRO A 82 -21.45 -34.01 0.81
N SER A 83 -20.55 -33.03 0.72
CA SER A 83 -19.64 -32.95 -0.43
C SER A 83 -18.23 -32.55 -0.03
N SER A 84 -17.34 -33.44 -0.44
CA SER A 84 -15.92 -33.58 -0.14
C SER A 84 -15.07 -32.87 -1.18
N THR A 85 -14.92 -31.55 -1.06
CA THR A 85 -13.85 -30.79 -1.70
C THR A 85 -13.26 -29.86 -0.66
N GLY A 86 -11.96 -29.97 -0.39
CA GLY A 86 -11.25 -29.32 0.71
C GLY A 86 -11.68 -27.87 0.95
N ARG A 87 -12.57 -27.67 1.93
CA ARG A 87 -13.01 -26.34 2.34
C ARG A 87 -11.87 -25.73 3.13
N THR A 88 -11.10 -24.84 2.49
CA THR A 88 -10.14 -23.97 3.20
C THR A 88 -10.87 -23.31 4.35
N SER A 89 -10.39 -23.50 5.58
CA SER A 89 -11.08 -22.98 6.74
C SER A 89 -11.05 -21.45 6.72
N ILE A 90 -12.04 -20.79 7.33
CA ILE A 90 -12.04 -19.32 7.47
C ILE A 90 -10.76 -18.85 8.17
N SER A 91 -10.25 -19.63 9.13
CA SER A 91 -8.97 -19.36 9.78
C SER A 91 -7.79 -19.35 8.80
N GLN A 92 -7.72 -20.31 7.87
CA GLN A 92 -6.69 -20.33 6.83
C GLN A 92 -6.80 -19.13 5.89
N LEU A 93 -8.02 -18.77 5.46
CA LEU A 93 -8.23 -17.61 4.60
C LEU A 93 -7.87 -16.28 5.31
N VAL A 94 -8.20 -16.16 6.60
CA VAL A 94 -7.80 -15.00 7.42
C VAL A 94 -6.28 -14.92 7.53
N ALA A 95 -5.60 -16.04 7.77
CA ALA A 95 -4.14 -16.07 7.86
C ALA A 95 -3.49 -15.66 6.52
N SER A 96 -4.00 -16.13 5.39
CA SER A 96 -3.54 -15.72 4.07
C SER A 96 -3.76 -14.23 3.82
N LEU A 97 -4.93 -13.68 4.19
CA LEU A 97 -5.21 -12.26 4.02
C LEU A 97 -4.30 -11.37 4.88
N LEU A 98 -4.01 -11.79 6.13
CA LEU A 98 -3.04 -11.10 6.99
C LEU A 98 -1.63 -11.12 6.41
N LEU A 99 -1.22 -12.24 5.81
CA LEU A 99 0.08 -12.35 5.13
C LEU A 99 0.14 -11.36 3.95
N GLU A 100 -0.91 -11.27 3.14
CA GLU A 100 -0.95 -10.32 2.03
C GLU A 100 -0.98 -8.86 2.49
N CYS A 101 -1.65 -8.57 3.61
CA CYS A 101 -1.58 -7.24 4.22
C CYS A 101 -0.15 -6.91 4.69
N SER A 102 0.58 -7.87 5.25
CA SER A 102 1.98 -7.69 5.66
C SER A 102 2.89 -7.47 4.44
N ASN A 103 2.69 -8.23 3.36
CA ASN A 103 3.41 -8.03 2.10
C ASN A 103 3.15 -6.62 1.55
N ALA A 104 1.89 -6.18 1.55
CA ALA A 104 1.48 -4.84 1.13
C ALA A 104 2.16 -3.72 1.95
N HIS A 105 2.31 -3.90 3.27
CA HIS A 105 3.09 -2.97 4.10
C HIS A 105 4.58 -2.98 3.75
N ASN A 106 5.15 -4.15 3.50
CA ASN A 106 6.56 -4.29 3.15
C ASN A 106 6.89 -3.62 1.81
N TYR A 107 6.02 -3.76 0.79
CA TYR A 107 6.18 -3.05 -0.48
C TYR A 107 6.24 -1.54 -0.27
N LEU A 108 5.33 -0.99 0.53
CA LEU A 108 5.29 0.45 0.80
C LEU A 108 6.52 0.93 1.59
N LYS A 109 6.95 0.17 2.58
CA LYS A 109 8.16 0.47 3.36
C LYS A 109 9.40 0.46 2.48
N ASN A 110 9.53 -0.54 1.62
CA ASN A 110 10.67 -0.64 0.70
C ASN A 110 10.68 0.51 -0.29
N ALA A 111 9.53 0.85 -0.88
CA ALA A 111 9.42 1.99 -1.79
C ALA A 111 9.74 3.32 -1.09
N ALA A 112 9.30 3.51 0.16
CA ALA A 112 9.65 4.67 0.96
C ALA A 112 11.17 4.80 1.19
N HIS A 113 11.86 3.69 1.49
CA HIS A 113 13.32 3.71 1.61
C HIS A 113 14.02 4.10 0.29
N LEU A 114 13.47 3.68 -0.85
CA LEU A 114 14.00 4.04 -2.18
C LEU A 114 13.76 5.51 -2.52
N LEU A 115 12.73 6.15 -1.95
CA LEU A 115 12.48 7.57 -2.14
C LEU A 115 13.49 8.45 -1.40
N ILE A 116 14.01 8.04 -0.24
CA ILE A 116 14.97 8.83 0.55
C ILE A 116 16.14 9.36 -0.31
N PRO A 117 16.92 8.52 -1.02
CA PRO A 117 18.02 9.02 -1.85
C PRO A 117 17.54 9.90 -3.01
N VAL A 118 16.32 9.72 -3.49
CA VAL A 118 15.74 10.58 -4.54
C VAL A 118 15.54 12.01 -4.02
N PHE A 119 14.97 12.19 -2.82
CA PHE A 119 14.82 13.53 -2.22
C PHE A 119 16.14 14.16 -1.85
N GLN A 120 17.09 13.36 -1.36
CA GLN A 120 18.44 13.84 -1.06
C GLN A 120 19.12 14.37 -2.32
N LEU A 121 19.07 13.61 -3.43
CA LEU A 121 19.65 14.04 -4.70
C LEU A 121 18.95 15.28 -5.25
N ALA A 122 17.61 15.30 -5.27
CA ALA A 122 16.84 16.45 -5.73
C ALA A 122 17.14 17.72 -4.91
N CYS A 123 17.30 17.58 -3.59
CA CYS A 123 17.69 18.67 -2.70
C CYS A 123 19.09 19.21 -3.02
N VAL A 124 20.11 18.34 -3.11
CA VAL A 124 21.48 18.74 -3.46
C VAL A 124 21.52 19.45 -4.81
N ASN A 125 20.84 18.87 -5.80
CA ASN A 125 20.72 19.42 -7.13
C ASN A 125 20.14 20.84 -7.08
N SER A 126 19.11 21.10 -6.25
CA SER A 126 18.51 22.43 -6.14
C SER A 126 19.40 23.50 -5.53
N LEU A 127 20.43 23.09 -4.78
CA LEU A 127 21.40 23.98 -4.13
C LEU A 127 22.62 24.26 -5.02
N LEU A 128 22.83 23.48 -6.08
CA LEU A 128 23.94 23.68 -7.00
C LEU A 128 23.56 24.77 -8.02
N PRO A 129 24.41 25.80 -8.22
CA PRO A 129 24.23 26.71 -9.34
C PRO A 129 24.23 25.90 -10.64
N LEU A 130 23.31 26.21 -11.57
CA LEU A 130 23.46 25.78 -12.95
C LEU A 130 24.77 26.40 -13.48
N GLU A 131 25.86 25.62 -13.48
CA GLU A 131 26.97 25.93 -14.37
C GLU A 131 26.40 25.87 -15.79
N THR A 132 26.32 27.05 -16.39
CA THR A 132 25.89 27.25 -17.76
C THR A 132 26.95 26.62 -18.66
N VAL A 133 26.61 25.48 -19.25
CA VAL A 133 27.31 24.93 -20.42
C VAL A 133 26.65 25.48 -21.67
#